data_AF-A0A925KIV0-F1
#
_entry.id   AF-A0A925KIV0-F1
#
_cell.length_a   1.000
_cell.length_b   1.000
_cell.length_c   1.000
_cell.angle_alpha   90.00
_cell.angle_beta   90.00
_cell.angle_gamma   90.00
#
_symmetry.space_group_name_H-M   'P 1'
#
loop_
_entity.id
_entity.type
_entity.pdbx_description
1 polymer ?
#
loop_
_entity_poly.entity_id
_entity_poly.type
_entity_poly.pdbx_seq_one_letter_code
_entity_poly.pdbx_strand_id
1 'polypeptide(L)' 'MSLGRIEIILLIALVITLLFVGGKKLPELARGLGESVKEIKKGFKEDDKETDDKTKTKKS' A
#
# COMPACT_ATOMS: atom_id res chain seq x y z
N MET A 1 -15.27 -34.20 8.81
CA MET A 1 -16.51 -33.39 8.70
C MET A 1 -16.14 -31.92 8.72
N SER A 2 -16.78 -31.11 7.86
CA SER A 2 -16.96 -29.64 7.98
C SER A 2 -16.03 -28.65 7.26
N LEU A 3 -15.10 -29.04 6.38
CA LEU A 3 -14.42 -28.06 5.52
C LEU A 3 -15.40 -27.34 4.57
N GLY A 4 -16.33 -28.09 3.97
CA GLY A 4 -17.36 -27.50 3.10
C GLY A 4 -18.29 -26.49 3.79
N ARG A 5 -18.46 -26.55 5.12
CA ARG A 5 -19.21 -25.52 5.86
C ARG A 5 -18.38 -24.26 6.10
N ILE A 6 -17.08 -24.42 6.40
CA ILE A 6 -16.16 -23.30 6.63
C ILE A 6 -15.94 -22.51 5.33
N GLU A 7 -15.77 -23.18 4.19
CA GLU A 7 -15.65 -22.51 2.88
C GLU A 7 -16.87 -21.65 2.54
N ILE A 8 -18.07 -22.18 2.78
CA ILE A 8 -19.32 -21.43 2.57
C ILE A 8 -19.40 -20.21 3.51
N ILE A 9 -19.04 -20.37 4.78
CA ILE A 9 -19.04 -19.28 5.76
C ILE A 9 -18.03 -18.19 5.36
N LEU A 10 -16.83 -18.57 4.92
CA LEU A 10 -15.80 -17.63 4.47
C LEU A 10 -16.25 -16.84 3.24
N LEU A 11 -16.88 -17.51 2.26
CA LEU A 11 -17.42 -16.83 1.08
C LEU A 11 -18.52 -15.83 1.47
N ILE A 12 -19.45 -16.23 2.34
CA ILE A 12 -20.52 -15.34 2.80
C ILE A 12 -19.92 -14.15 3.57
N ALA A 13 -18.97 -14.39 4.47
CA ALA A 13 -18.31 -13.33 5.23
C ALA A 13 -17.55 -12.35 4.32
N LEU A 14 -16.90 -12.84 3.27
CA LEU A 14 -16.20 -12.02 2.29
C LEU A 14 -17.17 -11.14 1.49
N VAL A 15 -18.28 -11.72 1.02
CA VAL A 15 -19.34 -10.97 0.31
C VAL A 15 -19.96 -9.90 1.20
N ILE A 16 -20.31 -10.24 2.45
CA ILE A 16 -20.84 -9.28 3.43
C ILE A 16 -19.84 -8.16 3.67
N THR A 17 -18.57 -8.49 3.89
CA THR A 17 -17.52 -7.49 4.10
C THR A 17 -17.40 -6.57 2.89
N LEU A 18 -17.43 -7.07 1.66
CA LEU A 18 -17.42 -6.22 0.46
C LEU A 18 -18.64 -5.29 0.35
N LEU A 19 -19.84 -5.78 0.70
CA LEU A 19 -21.06 -4.98 0.67
C LEU A 19 -21.04 -3.86 1.74
N PHE A 20 -20.56 -4.17 2.95
CA PHE A 20 -20.45 -3.21 4.06
C PHE A 20 -19.30 -2.23 3.90
N VAL A 21 -18.15 -2.71 3.42
CA VAL A 21 -17.01 -1.86 3.07
C VAL A 21 -17.42 -0.89 1.97
N GLY A 22 -18.36 -1.27 1.10
CA GLY A 22 -18.86 -0.43 0.02
C GLY A 22 -17.78 -0.24 -1.03
N GLY A 23 -18.14 -0.37 -2.31
CA GLY A 23 -17.17 -0.31 -3.42
C GLY A 23 -16.30 0.96 -3.47
N LYS A 24 -16.60 1.98 -2.65
CA LYS A 24 -15.83 3.24 -2.51
C LYS A 24 -14.69 3.17 -1.48
N LYS A 25 -14.73 2.32 -0.45
CA LYS A 25 -13.66 2.28 0.56
C LYS A 25 -12.40 1.57 0.08
N LEU A 26 -12.54 0.54 -0.76
CA LEU A 26 -11.40 -0.14 -1.36
C LEU A 26 -10.53 0.79 -2.24
N PRO A 27 -11.11 1.59 -3.16
CA PRO A 27 -10.32 2.56 -3.92
C PRO A 27 -9.81 3.74 -3.08
N GLU A 28 -10.51 4.12 -2.01
CA GLU A 28 -10.05 5.16 -1.06
C GLU A 28 -8.80 4.71 -0.30
N LEU A 29 -8.80 3.46 0.19
CA LEU A 29 -7.64 2.83 0.83
C LEU A 29 -6.48 2.62 -0.15
N ALA A 30 -6.75 2.16 -1.37
CA ALA A 30 -5.74 2.00 -2.41
C ALA A 30 -5.09 3.34 -2.80
N ARG A 31 -5.89 4.41 -2.89
CA ARG A 31 -5.38 5.78 -3.11
C ARG A 31 -4.50 6.25 -1.96
N GLY A 32 -4.93 6.09 -0.71
CA GLY A 32 -4.15 6.48 0.46
C GLY A 32 -2.83 5.70 0.62
N LEU A 33 -2.86 4.39 0.39
CA LEU A 33 -1.67 3.54 0.37
C LEU A 33 -0.74 3.90 -0.79
N GLY A 34 -1.29 4.14 -1.98
CA GLY A 34 -0.52 4.53 -3.17
C GLY A 34 0.20 5.86 -3.01
N GLU A 35 -0.47 6.86 -2.42
CA GLU A 35 0.13 8.17 -2.10
C GLU A 35 1.25 8.00 -1.06
N SER A 36 1.02 7.22 -0.01
CA SER A 36 2.03 6.94 1.03
C SER A 36 3.28 6.26 0.45
N VAL A 37 3.11 5.21 -0.36
CA VAL A 37 4.23 4.52 -1.02
C VAL A 37 4.96 5.43 -2.02
N LYS A 38 4.25 6.32 -2.70
CA LYS A 38 4.82 7.28 -3.65
C LYS A 38 5.72 8.31 -2.94
N GLU A 39 5.26 8.88 -1.83
CA GLU A 39 6.06 9.82 -1.03
C GLU A 39 7.29 9.14 -0.41
N ILE A 40 7.13 7.92 0.12
CA ILE A 40 8.25 7.11 0.63
C ILE A 40 9.31 6.89 -0.46
N LYS A 41 8.89 6.46 -1.66
CA LYS A 41 9.80 6.22 -2.78
C LYS A 41 10.46 7.50 -3.30
N LYS A 42 9.78 8.64 -3.17
CA LYS A 42 10.32 9.95 -3.54
C LYS A 42 11.41 10.38 -2.54
N GLY A 43 11.13 10.31 -1.24
CA GLY A 43 12.11 10.58 -0.18
C GLY A 43 13.38 9.73 -0.32
N PHE A 44 13.23 8.41 -0.50
CA PHE A 44 14.38 7.52 -0.72
C PHE A 44 15.21 7.89 -1.97
N LYS A 45 14.60 8.39 -3.04
CA LYS A 45 15.32 8.84 -4.24
C LYS A 45 15.97 10.20 -4.07
N GLU A 46 15.41 11.07 -3.22
CA GLU A 46 15.97 12.38 -2.91
C GLU A 46 17.20 12.22 -2.01
N ASP A 47 17.16 11.33 -1.01
CA ASP A 47 18.32 10.92 -0.20
C ASP A 47 19.45 10.29 -1.04
N ASP A 48 19.09 9.43 -2.00
CA ASP A 48 20.06 8.79 -2.90
C ASP A 48 20.74 9.81 -3.84
N LYS A 49 19.99 10.84 -4.27
CA LYS A 49 20.53 11.94 -5.09
C LYS A 49 21.31 12.98 -4.29
N GLU A 50 20.95 13.25 -3.03
CA GLU A 50 21.70 14.16 -2.16
C GLU A 50 23.04 13.56 -1.71
N THR A 51 23.16 12.23 -1.74
CA THR A 51 24.42 11.52 -1.48
C THR A 51 25.41 11.59 -2.66
N ASP A 52 24.92 11.74 -3.90
CA ASP A 52 25.78 11.90 -5.09
C ASP A 52 26.36 13.32 -5.23
N ASP A 53 25.63 14.36 -4.79
CA ASP A 53 26.05 15.76 -4.94
C ASP A 53 27.03 16.24 -3.85
N LYS A 54 26.99 15.66 -2.64
CA LYS A 54 27.90 16.05 -1.52
C LYS A 54 29.34 15.54 -1.64
N THR A 55 29.70 14.83 -2.72
CA THR A 55 31.08 14.36 -2.96
C THR A 55 31.91 15.31 -3.84
N LYS A 56 31.32 16.38 -4.43
CA LYS A 56 32.04 17.31 -5.32
C LYS A 56 32.46 18.66 -4.71
N THR A 57 32.36 18.86 -3.40
CA THR A 57 32.81 20.12 -2.73
C THR A 57 33.70 19.85 -1.52
N LYS A 58 34.69 18.96 -1.66
CA LYS A 58 35.80 18.84 -0.71
C LYS A 58 37.09 18.33 -1.38
N LYS A 59 37.48 18.96 -2.49
CA LYS A 59 38.84 18.87 -3.03
C LYS A 59 39.17 20.13 -3.83
N SER A 60 39.44 21.21 -3.12
CA SER A 60 40.15 22.39 -3.61
C SER A 60 41.15 22.79 -2.55
#